data_AF-A0A925L8E2-F1
#
_entry.id   AF-A0A925L8E2-F1
#
_cell.length_a   1.000
_cell.length_b   1.000
_cell.length_c   1.000
_cell.angle_alpha   90.00
_cell.angle_beta   90.00
_cell.angle_gamma   90.00
#
_symmetry.space_group_name_H-M   'P 1'
#
loop_
_entity.id
_entity.type
_entity.pdbx_description
1 polymer ?
#
loop_
_entity_poly.entity_id
_entity_poly.type
_entity_poly.pdbx_seq_one_letter_code
_entity_poly.pdbx_strand_id
1 'polypeptide(L)' 'IRYTSMSLPYHIGNGWFGGLLPATGLAIVAQTGNMYNGLWYPIIFALITFVVGMMFVKETKDVDIYAKD' A
#
# COMPACT_ATOMS: atom_id res chain seq x y z
N ILE A 1 -21.46 15.57 3.02
CA ILE A 1 -20.34 14.60 3.20
C ILE A 1 -19.35 14.81 2.04
N ARG A 2 -18.11 15.22 2.32
CA ARG A 2 -17.11 15.57 1.28
C ARG A 2 -16.34 14.31 0.84
N TYR A 3 -16.90 13.55 -0.09
CA TYR A 3 -16.23 12.38 -0.69
C TYR A 3 -15.02 12.75 -1.55
N THR A 4 -14.90 14.01 -2.00
CA THR A 4 -13.77 14.52 -2.80
C THR A 4 -12.40 14.34 -2.14
N SER A 5 -12.32 14.48 -0.82
CA SER A 5 -11.04 14.39 -0.10
C SER A 5 -10.56 12.95 0.09
N MET A 6 -11.47 11.96 0.06
CA MET A 6 -11.15 10.53 0.22
C MET A 6 -10.85 9.85 -1.13
N SER A 7 -11.48 10.29 -2.22
CA SER A 7 -11.27 9.68 -3.55
C SER A 7 -9.93 10.04 -4.18
N LEU A 8 -9.43 11.26 -3.97
CA LEU A 8 -8.13 11.72 -4.45
C LEU A 8 -6.95 10.83 -3.99
N PRO A 9 -6.74 10.63 -2.68
CA PRO A 9 -5.67 9.75 -2.22
C PRO A 9 -5.88 8.30 -2.67
N TYR A 10 -7.13 7.84 -2.77
CA TYR A 10 -7.43 6.48 -3.23
C TYR A 10 -7.14 6.29 -4.72
N HIS A 11 -7.49 7.25 -5.58
CA HIS A 11 -7.24 7.18 -7.02
C HIS A 11 -5.75 7.35 -7.35
N ILE A 12 -5.06 8.26 -6.65
CA ILE A 12 -3.62 8.43 -6.81
C ILE A 12 -2.89 7.18 -6.31
N GLY A 13 -3.28 6.66 -5.14
CA GLY A 13 -2.71 5.44 -4.58
C GLY A 13 -2.90 4.23 -5.49
N ASN A 14 -4.13 3.99 -5.97
CA ASN A 14 -4.40 2.86 -6.86
C ASN A 14 -3.74 3.02 -8.23
N GLY A 15 -3.70 4.24 -8.77
CA GLY A 15 -3.04 4.51 -10.05
C GLY A 15 -1.53 4.33 -9.99
N TRP A 16 -0.89 4.87 -8.94
CA TRP A 16 0.56 4.82 -8.79
C TRP A 16 1.04 3.47 -8.27
N PHE A 17 0.50 2.96 -7.16
CA PHE A 17 0.95 1.70 -6.58
C PHE A 17 0.46 0.49 -7.37
N GLY A 18 -0.81 0.47 -7.76
CA GLY A 18 -1.42 -0.66 -8.47
C GLY A 18 -1.26 -0.61 -9.98
N GLY A 19 -1.47 0.56 -10.58
CA GLY A 19 -1.48 0.74 -12.03
C GLY A 19 -0.10 0.69 -12.70
N LEU A 20 0.94 1.20 -12.03
CA LEU A 20 2.30 1.20 -12.58
C LEU A 20 3.06 -0.11 -12.34
N LEU A 21 2.64 -0.91 -11.35
CA LEU A 21 3.25 -2.20 -10.99
C LEU A 21 3.62 -3.09 -12.20
N PRO A 22 2.69 -3.39 -13.14
CA PRO A 22 3.03 -4.25 -14.28
C PRO A 22 3.98 -3.58 -15.26
N ALA A 23 3.85 -2.27 -15.50
CA ALA A 23 4.74 -1.53 -16.40
C ALA A 23 6.17 -1.44 -15.84
N THR A 24 6.32 -1.09 -14.56
CA THR A 24 7.62 -0.98 -13.90
C THR A 24 8.26 -2.36 -13.70
N GLY A 25 7.47 -3.35 -13.29
CA GLY A 25 7.93 -4.74 -13.15
C GLY A 25 8.45 -5.32 -14.46
N LEU A 26 7.68 -5.20 -15.55
CA LEU A 26 8.11 -5.65 -16.87
C LEU A 26 9.33 -4.89 -17.39
N ALA A 27 9.38 -3.57 -17.23
CA ALA A 27 10.53 -2.77 -17.66
C ALA A 27 11.82 -3.17 -16.95
N ILE A 28 11.77 -3.40 -15.63
CA ILE A 28 12.92 -3.83 -14.83
C ILE A 28 13.38 -5.24 -15.24
N VAL A 29 12.43 -6.18 -15.41
CA VAL A 29 12.75 -7.54 -15.83
C VAL A 29 13.34 -7.56 -17.24
N ALA A 30 12.79 -6.77 -18.17
CA ALA A 30 13.30 -6.63 -19.53
C ALA A 30 14.71 -6.03 -19.58
N GLN A 31 15.02 -5.07 -18.71
CA GLN A 31 16.36 -4.45 -18.64
C GLN A 31 17.39 -5.34 -17.96
N THR A 32 17.00 -6.07 -16.91
CA THR A 32 17.96 -6.84 -16.10
C THR A 32 18.06 -8.32 -16.51
N GLY A 33 17.12 -8.82 -17.32
CA GLY A 33 17.02 -10.24 -17.69
C GLY A 33 16.63 -11.17 -16.53
N ASN A 34 16.46 -10.65 -15.32
CA ASN A 34 16.12 -11.39 -14.11
C ASN A 34 14.68 -11.10 -13.70
N MET A 35 13.84 -12.15 -13.70
CA MET A 35 12.41 -12.06 -13.33
C MET A 35 12.17 -11.59 -11.88
N TYR A 36 13.11 -11.83 -10.98
CA TYR A 36 12.97 -11.47 -9.56
C TYR A 36 13.13 -9.97 -9.32
N ASN A 37 13.83 -9.24 -10.19
CA ASN A 37 14.03 -7.80 -10.00
C ASN A 37 12.74 -6.99 -10.13
N GLY A 38 11.74 -7.49 -10.84
CA GLY A 38 10.41 -6.87 -10.89
C GLY A 38 9.69 -6.86 -9.53
N LEU A 39 10.05 -7.78 -8.61
CA LEU A 39 9.42 -7.91 -7.30
C LEU A 39 9.81 -6.79 -6.32
N TRP A 40 10.89 -6.07 -6.60
CA TRP A 40 11.34 -4.94 -5.78
C TRP A 40 10.25 -3.88 -5.58
N TYR A 41 9.52 -3.54 -6.65
CA TYR A 41 8.50 -2.50 -6.64
C TYR A 41 7.34 -2.82 -5.67
N PRO A 42 6.65 -3.97 -5.75
CA PRO A 42 5.59 -4.30 -4.78
C PRO A 42 6.12 -4.51 -3.35
N ILE A 43 7.31 -5.11 -3.19
CA ILE A 43 7.87 -5.41 -1.87
C ILE A 43 8.09 -4.13 -1.06
N ILE A 44 8.62 -3.08 -1.68
CA ILE A 44 8.84 -1.80 -0.98
C ILE A 44 7.54 -1.19 -0.51
N PHE A 45 6.51 -1.12 -1.36
CA PHE A 45 5.23 -0.53 -0.96
C PHE A 45 4.52 -1.35 0.12
N ALA A 46 4.64 -2.69 0.08
CA ALA A 46 4.15 -3.55 1.15
C ALA A 46 4.86 -3.28 2.48
N LEU A 47 6.19 -3.15 2.49
CA LEU A 47 6.96 -2.85 3.70
C LEU A 47 6.64 -1.46 4.26
N ILE A 48 6.52 -0.44 3.42
CA ILE A 48 6.11 0.90 3.85
C ILE A 48 4.73 0.84 4.51
N THR A 49 3.78 0.15 3.88
CA THR A 49 2.41 0.01 4.41
C THR A 49 2.42 -0.73 5.76
N PHE A 50 3.25 -1.77 5.88
CA PHE A 50 3.42 -2.51 7.13
C PHE A 50 4.00 -1.65 8.25
N VAL A 51 5.06 -0.88 7.99
CA VAL A 51 5.69 0.01 8.99
C VAL A 51 4.74 1.12 9.41
N VAL A 52 4.06 1.75 8.46
CA VAL A 52 3.05 2.78 8.74
C VAL A 52 1.89 2.17 9.54
N GLY A 53 1.43 0.98 9.18
CA GLY A 53 0.41 0.24 9.93
C GLY A 53 0.85 0.00 11.38
N MET A 54 2.03 -0.57 11.58
CA MET A 54 2.61 -0.82 12.90
C MET A 54 2.76 0.43 13.78
N MET A 55 3.07 1.59 13.18
CA MET A 55 3.26 2.83 13.95
C MET A 55 1.96 3.57 14.26
N PHE A 56 1.00 3.57 13.34
CA PHE A 56 -0.18 4.46 13.41
C PHE A 56 -1.48 3.73 13.71
N VAL A 57 -1.57 2.42 13.47
CA VAL A 57 -2.75 1.63 13.84
C VAL A 57 -2.66 1.32 15.33
N LYS A 58 -3.63 1.83 16.10
CA LYS A 58 -3.75 1.50 17.53
C LYS A 58 -4.11 0.03 17.69
N GLU A 59 -3.43 -0.64 18.61
CA GLU A 59 -3.79 -1.98 19.04
C GLU A 59 -5.22 -1.97 19.61
N THR A 60 -6.12 -2.72 18.98
CA THR A 60 -7.53 -2.84 19.37
C THR A 60 -7.82 -4.12 20.15
N LYS A 61 -6.82 -4.98 20.36
CA LYS A 61 -6.96 -6.14 21.23
C LYS A 61 -7.27 -5.68 22.66
N ASP A 62 -8.31 -6.28 23.25
CA ASP A 62 -8.82 -6.03 24.61
C ASP A 62 -9.48 -4.65 24.84
N VAL A 63 -9.92 -3.97 23.77
CA VAL A 63 -10.74 -2.75 23.91
C VAL A 63 -12.16 -3.17 24.32
N ASP A 64 -12.54 -2.88 25.57
CA ASP A 64 -13.90 -3.08 26.08
C ASP A 64 -14.86 -2.11 25.38
N ILE A 65 -15.58 -2.64 24.39
CA ILE A 65 -16.59 -1.95 23.59
C ILE A 65 -17.89 -1.67 24.36
N TYR A 66 -18.07 -2.24 25.55
CA TYR A 66 -19.25 -2.04 26.40
C TYR A 66 -18.97 -1.14 27.62
N ALA A 67 -17.73 -0.71 27.85
CA ALA A 67 -17.36 0.16 28.97
C ALA A 67 -18.02 1.56 28.96
N LYS A 68 -18.77 1.91 27.91
CA LYS A 68 -19.45 3.20 27.72
C LYS A 68 -20.98 3.09 27.57
N ASP A 69 -21.55 1.89 27.66
CA ASP A 69 -23.01 1.67 27.73
C ASP A 69 -23.51 1.67 29.17
#